data_AF-A0A246NDI4-F1
#
_entry.id   AF-A0A246NDI4-F1
#
_cell.length_a   1.000
_cell.length_b   1.000
_cell.length_c   1.000
_cell.angle_alpha   90.00
_cell.angle_beta   90.00
_cell.angle_gamma   90.00
#
_symmetry.space_group_name_H-M   'P 1'
#
loop_
_entity.id
_entity.type
_entity.pdbx_description
1 polymer ?
#
loop_
_entity_poly.entity_id
_entity_poly.type
_entity_poly.pdbx_seq_one_letter_code
_entity_poly.pdbx_strand_id
1 'polypeptide(L)'
;MLEPHYFYLCHDPDAGWVLHKKGCYVLEFEEEKRFIGSLYTVHQALTVARIHHPQIACCRDCLLDKGRSKRTPVNREKNLIPSRHFDDDQKK
;
A
#
# COMPACT_ATOMS: atom_id res chain seq x y z
N MET A 1 9.01 -16.46 -4.67
CA MET A 1 8.19 -16.37 -3.44
C MET A 1 7.18 -15.26 -3.63
N LEU A 2 5.94 -15.41 -3.18
CA LEU A 2 4.95 -14.34 -3.25
C LEU A 2 5.30 -13.24 -2.25
N GLU A 3 5.16 -11.98 -2.63
CA GLU A 3 5.34 -10.87 -1.71
C GLU A 3 4.05 -10.66 -0.89
N PRO A 4 4.16 -10.46 0.44
CA PRO A 4 2.99 -10.15 1.25
C PRO A 4 2.49 -8.73 0.95
N HIS A 5 1.17 -8.57 0.96
CA HIS A 5 0.49 -7.30 0.80
C HIS A 5 -0.30 -6.95 2.07
N TYR A 6 -0.36 -5.66 2.39
CA TYR A 6 -1.10 -5.20 3.56
C TYR A 6 -2.56 -4.96 3.18
N PHE A 7 -3.47 -5.43 4.03
CA PHE A 7 -4.91 -5.31 3.80
C PHE A 7 -5.58 -4.54 4.94
N TYR A 8 -6.60 -3.77 4.55
CA TYR A 8 -7.35 -2.87 5.43
C TYR A 8 -8.84 -3.04 5.19
N LEU A 9 -9.64 -2.88 6.23
CA LEU A 9 -11.09 -2.71 6.15
C LEU A 9 -11.44 -1.24 6.31
N CYS A 10 -12.34 -0.77 5.46
CA CYS A 10 -12.98 0.53 5.52
C CYS A 10 -14.50 0.34 5.63
N HIS A 11 -15.18 1.26 6.29
CA HIS A 11 -16.63 1.23 6.39
C HIS A 11 -17.24 2.09 5.28
N ASP A 12 -17.93 1.45 4.35
CA ASP A 12 -18.70 2.10 3.31
C ASP A 12 -20.17 2.22 3.77
N PRO A 13 -20.80 3.40 3.66
CA PRO A 13 -22.16 3.62 4.14
C PRO A 13 -23.21 2.78 3.38
N ASP A 14 -22.93 2.40 2.13
CA ASP A 14 -23.86 1.66 1.27
C ASP A 14 -23.58 0.16 1.27
N ALA A 15 -22.30 -0.24 1.29
CA ALA A 15 -21.86 -1.62 1.17
C ALA A 15 -21.42 -2.27 2.51
N GLY A 16 -21.36 -1.50 3.60
CA GLY A 16 -20.84 -1.95 4.88
C GLY A 16 -19.32 -2.11 4.85
N TRP A 17 -18.78 -3.23 5.34
CA TRP A 17 -17.33 -3.41 5.40
C TRP A 17 -16.73 -3.76 4.02
N VAL A 18 -15.79 -2.95 3.56
CA VAL A 18 -15.09 -3.15 2.28
C VAL A 18 -13.61 -3.41 2.52
N LEU A 19 -13.10 -4.49 1.92
CA LEU A 19 -11.70 -4.87 1.97
C LEU A 19 -10.88 -4.16 0.88
N HIS A 20 -9.82 -3.49 1.30
CA HIS A 20 -8.87 -2.79 0.44
C HIS A 20 -7.44 -3.32 0.64
N LYS A 21 -6.67 -3.28 -0.44
CA LYS A 21 -5.22 -3.55 -0.46
C LYS A 21 -4.45 -2.23 -0.32
N LYS A 22 -3.30 -2.26 0.35
CA LYS A 22 -2.37 -1.11 0.42
C LYS A 22 -2.08 -0.58 -0.97
N GLY A 23 -2.19 0.75 -1.13
CA GLY A 23 -2.05 1.43 -2.42
C GLY A 23 -3.37 1.68 -3.14
N CYS A 24 -4.51 1.24 -2.59
CA CYS A 24 -5.82 1.67 -3.06
C CYS A 24 -6.03 3.16 -2.73
N TYR A 25 -6.53 3.93 -3.70
CA TYR A 25 -6.75 5.37 -3.56
C TYR A 25 -7.74 5.70 -2.43
N VAL A 26 -8.74 4.85 -2.20
CA VAL A 26 -9.74 5.03 -1.11
C VAL A 26 -9.05 5.14 0.25
N LEU A 27 -7.96 4.39 0.46
CA LEU A 27 -7.22 4.42 1.72
C LEU A 27 -6.49 5.74 1.98
N GLU A 28 -6.32 6.60 0.97
CA GLU A 28 -5.73 7.93 1.11
C GLU A 28 -6.73 8.94 1.70
N PHE A 29 -8.02 8.72 1.47
CA PHE A 29 -9.10 9.60 1.94
C PHE A 29 -9.79 9.07 3.19
N GLU A 30 -9.67 7.77 3.47
CA GLU A 30 -10.29 7.16 4.65
C GLU A 30 -9.45 7.38 5.91
N GLU A 31 -10.04 8.12 6.87
CA GLU A 31 -9.46 8.35 8.19
C GLU A 31 -9.54 7.09 9.05
N GLU A 32 -10.70 6.41 9.05
CA GLU A 32 -10.93 5.20 9.85
C GLU A 32 -10.75 3.94 9.02
N LYS A 33 -9.56 3.33 9.11
CA LYS A 33 -9.25 2.03 8.51
C LYS A 33 -8.71 1.04 9.52
N ARG A 34 -9.23 -0.19 9.49
CA ARG A 34 -8.77 -1.30 10.34
C ARG A 34 -7.78 -2.17 9.59
N PHE A 35 -6.57 -2.31 10.11
CA PHE A 35 -5.58 -3.23 9.56
C PHE A 35 -5.98 -4.69 9.82
N ILE A 36 -5.96 -5.51 8.78
CA ILE A 36 -6.31 -6.94 8.83
C ILE A 36 -5.08 -7.84 8.89
N GLY A 37 -3.99 -7.42 8.25
CA GLY A 37 -2.75 -8.18 8.24
C GLY A 37 -1.96 -8.06 6.95
N SER A 38 -0.79 -8.70 6.95
CA SER A 38 0.06 -8.92 5.79
C SER A 38 -0.20 -10.31 5.21
N LEU A 39 -0.83 -10.37 4.03
CA LEU A 39 -1.33 -11.60 3.43
C LEU A 39 -0.91 -11.68 1.96
N TYR A 40 -0.85 -12.88 1.41
CA TYR A 40 -0.31 -13.09 0.07
C TYR A 40 -1.37 -12.95 -1.03
N THR A 41 -2.65 -13.08 -0.67
CA THR A 41 -3.75 -13.00 -1.65
C THR A 41 -4.97 -12.28 -1.07
N VAL A 42 -5.78 -11.70 -1.95
CA VAL A 42 -7.07 -11.10 -1.60
C VAL A 42 -8.00 -12.14 -0.94
N HIS A 43 -7.97 -13.40 -1.40
CA HIS A 43 -8.78 -14.47 -0.83
C HIS A 43 -8.40 -14.77 0.63
N GLN A 44 -7.12 -14.81 0.97
CA GLN A 44 -6.68 -14.96 2.37
C GLN A 44 -7.19 -13.80 3.23
N ALA A 45 -7.08 -12.57 2.72
CA ALA A 45 -7.54 -11.38 3.42
C ALA A 45 -9.07 -11.39 3.62
N LEU A 46 -9.84 -11.80 2.63
CA LEU A 46 -11.29 -11.98 2.76
C LEU A 46 -11.64 -13.04 3.81
N THR A 47 -10.93 -14.17 3.83
CA THR A 47 -11.16 -15.22 4.84
C THR A 47 -10.93 -14.68 6.24
N VAL A 48 -9.81 -13.99 6.49
CA VAL A 48 -9.51 -13.41 7.80
C VAL A 48 -10.56 -12.36 8.17
N ALA A 49 -10.93 -11.49 7.25
CA ALA A 49 -11.87 -10.41 7.51
C ALA A 49 -13.28 -10.95 7.82
N ARG A 50 -13.70 -12.04 7.16
CA ARG A 50 -15.01 -12.71 7.38
C ARG A 50 -15.17 -13.33 8.76
N ILE A 51 -14.08 -13.65 9.46
CA ILE A 51 -14.13 -14.14 10.85
C ILE A 51 -14.76 -13.09 11.77
N HIS A 52 -14.50 -11.81 11.49
CA HIS A 52 -14.97 -10.70 12.31
C HIS A 52 -16.23 -10.02 11.74
N HIS A 53 -16.36 -10.00 10.41
CA HIS A 53 -17.45 -9.32 9.72
C HIS A 53 -17.99 -10.24 8.61
N PRO A 54 -19.07 -11.00 8.85
CA PRO A 54 -19.56 -12.02 7.91
C PRO A 54 -19.95 -11.47 6.54
N GLN A 55 -20.45 -10.23 6.52
CA GLN A 55 -20.82 -9.50 5.31
C GLN A 55 -19.72 -8.48 4.99
N ILE A 56 -18.83 -8.87 4.09
CA ILE A 56 -17.74 -8.04 3.56
C ILE A 56 -17.80 -8.05 2.04
N ALA A 57 -17.67 -6.86 1.45
CA ALA A 57 -17.37 -6.68 0.04
C ALA A 57 -15.85 -6.53 -0.18
N CYS A 58 -15.40 -6.83 -1.40
CA CYS A 58 -14.02 -6.55 -1.81
C CYS A 58 -14.02 -5.37 -2.77
N CYS A 59 -13.09 -4.43 -2.58
CA CYS A 59 -12.89 -3.34 -3.52
C CYS A 59 -12.57 -3.89 -4.92
N ARG A 60 -13.35 -3.47 -5.92
CA ARG A 60 -13.21 -3.96 -7.31
C ARG A 60 -11.82 -3.70 -7.87
N ASP A 61 -11.24 -2.54 -7.57
CA ASP A 61 -9.89 -2.19 -8.03
C ASP A 61 -8.84 -3.07 -7.36
N CYS A 62 -8.99 -3.37 -6.07
CA CYS A 62 -8.08 -4.26 -5.34
C CYS A 62 -8.18 -5.71 -5.82
N LEU A 63 -9.35 -6.13 -6.30
CA LEU A 63 -9.58 -7.47 -6.85
C LEU A 63 -8.99 -7.62 -8.27
N LEU A 64 -9.10 -6.57 -9.08
CA LEU A 64 -8.57 -6.53 -10.45
C LEU A 64 -7.05 -6.27 -10.47
N ASP A 65 -6.49 -5.73 -9.38
CA ASP A 65 -5.07 -5.42 -9.29
C ASP A 65 -4.21 -6.68 -9.13
N LYS A 66 -3.95 -7.33 -10.26
CA LYS A 66 -3.03 -8.47 -10.41
C LYS A 66 -1.55 -8.05 -10.44
N GLY A 67 -1.18 -6.79 -10.18
CA GLY A 67 0.26 -6.43 -10.19
C GLY A 67 0.66 -4.97 -10.35
N ARG A 68 -0.21 -3.97 -10.15
CA ARG A 68 0.19 -2.55 -10.15
C ARG A 68 0.56 -2.07 -8.75
N SER A 69 1.38 -2.84 -8.04
CA SER A 69 2.20 -2.27 -6.95
C SER A 69 3.35 -1.46 -7.55
N LYS A 70 3.04 -0.37 -8.25
CA LYS A 70 4.01 0.66 -8.66
C LYS A 70 3.34 2.03 -8.66
N ARG A 71 3.01 2.51 -7.47
CA ARG A 71 3.12 3.94 -7.16
C ARG A 71 3.94 4.05 -5.89
N THR A 72 5.26 3.92 -6.07
CA THR A 72 6.22 4.58 -5.18
C THR A 72 5.79 6.05 -5.09
N PRO A 73 5.61 6.63 -3.89
CA PRO A 73 5.53 8.07 -3.80
C PRO A 73 6.84 8.59 -4.39
N VAL A 74 6.76 9.42 -5.42
CA VAL A 74 7.95 10.10 -5.93
C VAL A 74 8.42 10.99 -4.80
N ASN A 75 9.44 10.54 -4.08
CA ASN A 75 10.14 11.40 -3.16
C ASN A 75 10.75 12.49 -4.05
N ARG A 76 10.19 13.71 -4.00
CA ARG A 76 10.81 14.88 -4.62
C ARG A 76 11.96 15.33 -3.71
N GLU A 77 12.92 14.43 -3.51
CA GLU A 77 14.23 14.73 -2.98
C GLU A 77 14.97 15.48 -4.09
N LYS A 78 14.93 16.81 -3.95
CA LYS A 78 15.90 17.75 -4.50
C LYS A 78 17.30 17.18 -4.30
N ASN A 79 17.83 16.56 -5.37
CA ASN A 79 19.21 16.15 -5.51
C ASN A 79 20.12 17.38 -5.34
N LEU A 80 20.52 17.67 -4.11
CA LEU A 80 21.69 18.50 -3.85
C LEU A 80 22.90 17.62 -4.14
N ILE A 81 23.49 17.84 -5.31
CA ILE A 81 24.76 17.21 -5.71
C ILE A 81 25.82 17.65 -4.69
N PRO A 82 26.51 16.74 -4.00
CA PRO A 82 27.65 17.12 -3.18
C PRO A 82 28.80 17.49 -4.11
N SER A 83 29.18 18.77 -4.14
CA SER A 83 30.43 19.20 -4.77
C SER A 83 31.60 18.54 -4.02
N ARG A 84 32.24 17.57 -4.66
CA ARG A 84 33.54 17.03 -4.23
C ARG A 84 34.58 18.10 -4.51
N HIS A 85 35.03 18.82 -3.50
CA HIS A 85 36.29 19.56 -3.58
C HIS A 85 37.42 18.55 -3.39
N PHE A 86 38.00 18.10 -4.50
CA PHE A 86 39.30 17.43 -4.50
C PHE A 86 40.32 18.53 -4.78
N ASP A 87 40.99 19.05 -3.74
CA ASP A 87 42.29 19.68 -3.94
C ASP A 87 43.32 18.58 -3.69
N ASP A 88 43.79 18.01 -4.80
CA ASP A 88 44.93 17.13 -4.84
C ASP A 88 46.18 17.98 -4.61
N ASP A 89 46.75 17.83 -3.42
CA ASP A 89 48.12 18.23 -3.12
C ASP A 89 49.05 17.42 -4.04
N GLN A 90 49.65 18.07 -5.04
CA GLN A 90 51.08 17.93 -5.29
C GLN A 90 51.62 18.80 -6.44
N LYS A 91 52.89 19.19 -6.21
CA LYS A 91 53.97 19.52 -7.17
C LYS A 91 54.18 21.03 -7.30
N LYS A 92 55.30 21.59 -6.84
CA LYS A 92 56.68 21.17 -7.12
C LYS A 92 57.69 21.87 -6.20
#